data_AF-A0A135LB86-F1
#
_entry.id   AF-A0A135LB86-F1
#
_cell.length_a   1.000
_cell.length_b   1.000
_cell.length_c   1.000
_cell.angle_alpha   90.00
_cell.angle_beta   90.00
_cell.angle_gamma   90.00
#
_symmetry.space_group_name_H-M   'P 1'
#
loop_
_entity.id
_entity.type
_entity.pdbx_description
1 polymer ?
#
loop_
_entity_poly.entity_id
_entity_poly.type
_entity_poly.pdbx_seq_one_letter_code
_entity_poly.pdbx_strand_id
1 'polypeptide(L)'
;MVAVVNQLTDRPEGHVDIINDQLVADWRKEIFATTPLMSKMVWTWCVKELRHKAVYFRENQQVRVLDTGFYVCKLDTTALSALAGAFGRLASFLLEQELEQGGQYSQSSQVSNLVDPLLFPLVYGRSLVLGDRGKVDLHNMLGSYNDAAVAPKHFDGRFDSDIVQKSIEKYNYAPEGVSCESPRLYRWSSNYQCLPCEVGFLEESGTEM
;
A
#
# COMPACT_ATOMS: atom_id res chain seq x y z
N MET A 1 -8.43 11.70 -9.23
CA MET A 1 -9.65 10.99 -8.78
C MET A 1 -9.42 10.32 -7.44
N VAL A 2 -8.57 9.29 -7.34
CA VAL A 2 -8.32 8.53 -6.09
C VAL A 2 -7.97 9.43 -4.90
N ALA A 3 -7.07 10.40 -5.07
CA ALA A 3 -6.71 11.34 -3.99
C ALA A 3 -7.91 12.13 -3.46
N VAL A 4 -8.84 12.53 -4.33
CA VAL A 4 -10.05 13.28 -3.94
C VAL A 4 -11.07 12.37 -3.28
N VAL A 5 -11.26 11.14 -3.77
CA VAL A 5 -12.10 10.14 -3.08
C VAL A 5 -11.53 9.88 -1.68
N ASN A 6 -10.21 9.67 -1.58
CA ASN A 6 -9.52 9.49 -0.30
C ASN A 6 -9.80 10.66 0.65
N GLN A 7 -9.51 11.89 0.22
CA GLN A 7 -9.71 13.09 1.03
C GLN A 7 -11.17 13.30 1.46
N LEU A 8 -12.14 13.10 0.56
CA LEU A 8 -13.55 13.32 0.88
C LEU A 8 -14.12 12.23 1.79
N THR A 9 -13.59 11.00 1.71
CA THR A 9 -13.95 9.92 2.67
C THR A 9 -13.39 10.12 4.08
N ASP A 10 -12.40 11.00 4.27
CA ASP A 10 -11.89 11.36 5.60
C ASP A 10 -12.75 12.40 6.33
N ARG A 11 -13.74 12.98 5.66
CA ARG A 11 -14.61 13.99 6.27
C ARG A 11 -15.53 13.34 7.31
N PRO A 12 -15.71 13.96 8.49
CA PRO A 12 -16.71 13.50 9.45
C PRO A 12 -18.07 13.52 8.77
N GLU A 13 -18.84 12.45 8.95
CA GLU A 13 -20.18 12.28 8.36
C GLU A 13 -20.23 12.38 6.82
N GLY A 14 -19.10 12.27 6.13
CA GLY A 14 -19.03 12.44 4.67
C GLY A 14 -19.92 11.46 3.88
N HIS A 15 -20.19 10.28 4.45
CA HIS A 15 -21.09 9.27 3.88
C HIS A 15 -22.59 9.67 3.96
N VAL A 16 -22.95 10.59 4.85
CA VAL A 16 -24.29 11.19 4.93
C VAL A 16 -24.35 12.43 4.04
N ASP A 17 -23.34 13.28 4.13
CA ASP A 17 -23.30 14.57 3.43
C ASP A 17 -23.27 14.46 1.90
N ILE A 18 -22.70 13.37 1.36
CA ILE A 18 -22.65 13.14 -0.09
C ILE A 18 -24.04 12.99 -0.76
N ILE A 19 -25.08 12.75 0.04
CA ILE A 19 -26.48 12.69 -0.40
C ILE A 19 -27.02 14.10 -0.68
N ASN A 20 -26.52 15.13 0.03
CA ASN A 20 -26.98 16.50 -0.10
C ASN A 20 -26.26 17.24 -1.24
N ASP A 21 -26.98 17.51 -2.34
CA ASP A 21 -26.44 18.20 -3.51
C ASP A 21 -25.88 19.60 -3.23
N GLN A 22 -26.39 20.30 -2.21
CA GLN A 22 -25.88 21.63 -1.83
C GLN A 22 -24.48 21.52 -1.23
N LEU A 23 -24.26 20.58 -0.30
CA LEU A 23 -22.96 20.33 0.30
C LEU A 23 -21.95 19.87 -0.75
N VAL A 24 -22.37 18.97 -1.66
CA VAL A 24 -21.53 18.51 -2.77
C VAL A 24 -21.14 19.67 -3.71
N ALA A 25 -22.03 20.65 -3.92
CA ALA A 25 -21.71 21.83 -4.73
C ALA A 25 -20.64 22.72 -4.07
N ASP A 26 -20.64 22.82 -2.74
CA ASP A 26 -19.60 23.56 -2.02
C ASP A 26 -18.27 22.80 -2.00
N TRP A 27 -18.30 21.47 -1.78
CA TRP A 27 -17.11 20.63 -1.89
C TRP A 27 -16.49 20.72 -3.28
N ARG A 28 -17.31 20.83 -4.33
CA ARG A 28 -16.82 21.05 -5.69
C ARG A 28 -15.99 22.31 -5.80
N LYS A 29 -16.43 23.44 -5.22
CA LYS A 29 -15.69 24.70 -5.28
C LYS A 29 -14.32 24.57 -4.60
N GLU A 30 -14.30 23.95 -3.43
CA GLU A 30 -13.09 23.71 -2.65
C GLU A 30 -12.08 22.80 -3.39
N ILE A 31 -12.57 21.69 -3.96
CA ILE A 31 -11.72 20.73 -4.67
C ILE A 31 -11.18 21.33 -5.97
N PHE A 32 -11.98 22.12 -6.70
CA PHE A 32 -11.50 22.80 -7.91
C PHE A 32 -10.47 23.89 -7.61
N ALA A 33 -10.51 24.50 -6.41
CA ALA A 33 -9.50 25.46 -5.98
C ALA A 33 -8.17 24.79 -5.59
N THR A 34 -8.23 23.59 -5.02
CA THR A 34 -7.06 22.86 -4.48
C THR A 34 -6.45 21.87 -5.48
N THR A 35 -7.19 21.44 -6.51
CA THR A 35 -6.77 20.43 -7.48
C THR A 35 -6.82 20.98 -8.91
N PRO A 36 -5.71 21.57 -9.44
CA PRO A 36 -5.68 22.24 -10.74
C PRO A 36 -6.00 21.34 -11.94
N LEU A 37 -5.81 20.02 -11.80
CA LEU A 37 -6.06 19.02 -12.85
C LEU A 37 -7.50 18.45 -12.82
N MET A 38 -8.38 18.97 -11.96
CA MET A 38 -9.74 18.44 -11.81
C MET A 38 -10.65 18.90 -12.96
N SER A 39 -11.05 17.96 -13.83
CA SER A 39 -12.05 18.23 -14.86
C SER A 39 -13.48 18.04 -14.34
N LYS A 40 -14.46 18.69 -14.98
CA LYS A 40 -15.89 18.52 -14.67
C LYS A 40 -16.34 17.06 -14.79
N MET A 41 -15.79 16.31 -15.74
CA MET A 41 -16.12 14.89 -15.94
C MET A 41 -15.57 14.04 -14.80
N VAL A 42 -14.30 14.23 -14.42
CA VAL A 42 -13.67 13.50 -13.30
C VAL A 42 -14.41 13.77 -11.99
N TRP A 43 -14.84 15.01 -11.75
CA TRP A 43 -15.65 15.33 -10.58
C TRP A 43 -16.98 14.57 -10.54
N THR A 44 -17.67 14.49 -11.68
CA THR A 44 -18.95 13.78 -11.78
C THR A 44 -18.77 12.29 -11.44
N TRP A 45 -17.65 11.69 -11.88
CA TRP A 45 -17.27 10.34 -11.50
C TRP A 45 -16.93 10.23 -10.00
N CYS A 46 -16.16 11.15 -9.43
CA CYS A 46 -15.88 11.18 -7.99
C CYS A 46 -17.17 11.16 -7.16
N VAL A 47 -18.18 11.97 -7.53
CA VAL A 47 -19.45 12.03 -6.79
C VAL A 47 -20.22 10.72 -6.90
N LYS A 48 -20.28 10.11 -8.10
CA LYS A 48 -20.91 8.79 -8.28
C LYS A 48 -20.23 7.72 -7.44
N GLU A 49 -18.89 7.69 -7.48
CA GLU A 49 -18.07 6.76 -6.71
C GLU A 49 -18.29 6.92 -5.20
N LEU A 50 -18.26 8.16 -4.70
CA LEU A 50 -18.48 8.46 -3.28
C LEU A 50 -19.88 8.05 -2.82
N ARG A 51 -20.92 8.26 -3.63
CA ARG A 51 -22.29 7.82 -3.32
C ARG A 51 -22.40 6.31 -3.25
N HIS A 52 -21.79 5.59 -4.19
CA HIS A 52 -21.74 4.13 -4.17
C HIS A 52 -21.03 3.62 -2.90
N LYS A 53 -19.86 4.19 -2.59
CA LYS A 53 -19.09 3.85 -1.39
C LYS A 53 -19.82 4.20 -0.08
N ALA A 54 -20.63 5.26 -0.05
CA ALA A 54 -21.44 5.62 1.10
C ALA A 54 -22.56 4.62 1.40
N VAL A 55 -23.16 4.00 0.37
CA VAL A 55 -24.11 2.90 0.53
C VAL A 55 -23.39 1.70 1.14
N TYR A 56 -22.24 1.31 0.59
CA TYR A 56 -21.45 0.19 1.10
C TYR A 56 -21.00 0.40 2.56
N PHE A 57 -20.60 1.63 2.91
CA PHE A 57 -20.23 2.00 4.28
C PHE A 57 -21.37 1.79 5.27
N ARG A 58 -22.61 2.12 4.90
CA ARG A 58 -23.76 1.94 5.78
C ARG A 58 -23.96 0.48 6.16
N GLU A 59 -23.76 -0.41 5.21
CA GLU A 59 -23.95 -1.87 5.38
C GLU A 59 -22.78 -2.54 6.09
N ASN A 60 -21.55 -2.11 5.79
CA ASN A 60 -20.33 -2.83 6.19
C ASN A 60 -19.46 -2.08 7.21
N GLN A 61 -19.80 -0.83 7.54
CA GLN A 61 -19.05 0.06 8.43
C GLN A 61 -17.59 0.30 7.99
N GLN A 62 -17.28 0.06 6.71
CA GLN A 62 -15.96 0.24 6.11
C GLN A 62 -16.06 0.92 4.74
N VAL A 63 -15.06 1.72 4.39
CA VAL A 63 -14.96 2.40 3.09
C VAL A 63 -13.78 1.84 2.30
N ARG A 64 -14.05 1.24 1.14
CA ARG A 64 -13.00 0.91 0.18
C ARG A 64 -12.63 2.16 -0.61
N VAL A 65 -11.51 2.81 -0.33
CA VAL A 65 -11.09 4.03 -1.02
C VAL A 65 -10.53 3.73 -2.40
N LEU A 66 -9.70 2.70 -2.50
CA LEU A 66 -9.21 2.15 -3.76
C LEU A 66 -9.76 0.75 -3.90
N ASP A 67 -10.41 0.50 -5.02
CA ASP A 67 -11.10 -0.73 -5.35
C ASP A 67 -10.67 -1.12 -6.77
N THR A 68 -9.42 -1.58 -6.87
CA THR A 68 -8.82 -2.05 -8.13
C THR A 68 -8.19 -3.43 -7.87
N GLY A 69 -7.23 -3.89 -8.69
CA GLY A 69 -6.51 -5.15 -8.41
C GLY A 69 -5.87 -5.25 -7.02
N PHE A 70 -5.78 -4.12 -6.30
CA PHE A 70 -5.52 -4.03 -4.87
C PHE A 70 -6.55 -3.12 -4.20
N TYR A 71 -6.82 -3.41 -2.94
CA TYR A 71 -7.82 -2.71 -2.14
C TYR A 71 -7.18 -1.90 -1.03
N VAL A 72 -7.64 -0.66 -0.87
CA VAL A 72 -7.30 0.18 0.29
C VAL A 72 -8.59 0.48 1.04
N CYS A 73 -8.70 -0.03 2.26
CA CYS A 73 -9.89 0.14 3.10
C CYS A 73 -9.62 1.03 4.30
N LYS A 74 -10.61 1.84 4.65
CA LYS A 74 -10.71 2.59 5.90
C LYS A 74 -11.81 1.95 6.74
N LEU A 75 -11.47 1.61 7.97
CA LEU A 75 -12.39 1.09 8.97
C LEU A 75 -12.23 1.95 10.22
N ASP A 76 -13.32 2.52 10.70
CA ASP A 76 -13.32 3.31 11.92
C ASP A 76 -14.03 2.52 13.02
N THR A 77 -13.25 1.74 13.78
CA THR A 77 -13.75 0.96 14.92
C THR A 77 -12.96 1.30 16.17
N THR A 78 -13.63 1.22 17.32
CA THR A 78 -13.00 1.44 18.62
C THR A 78 -11.87 0.44 18.92
N ALA A 79 -11.93 -0.76 18.35
CA ALA A 79 -10.84 -1.74 18.45
C ALA A 79 -9.56 -1.26 17.72
N LEU A 80 -9.72 -0.62 16.55
CA LEU A 80 -8.60 -0.05 15.81
C LEU A 80 -8.02 1.19 16.49
N SER A 81 -8.83 2.01 17.17
CA SER A 81 -8.31 3.18 17.88
C SER A 81 -7.41 2.79 19.06
N ALA A 82 -7.76 1.72 19.78
CA ALA A 82 -6.90 1.15 20.83
C ALA A 82 -5.57 0.62 20.25
N LEU A 83 -5.63 -0.08 19.12
CA LEU A 83 -4.45 -0.58 18.41
C LEU A 83 -3.57 0.56 17.89
N ALA A 84 -4.17 1.58 17.26
CA ALA A 84 -3.48 2.78 16.80
C ALA A 84 -2.80 3.53 17.95
N GLY A 85 -3.45 3.63 19.10
CA GLY A 85 -2.84 4.19 20.31
C GLY A 85 -1.65 3.37 20.81
N ALA A 86 -1.73 2.04 20.73
CA ALA A 86 -0.60 1.16 21.08
C ALA A 86 0.57 1.32 20.11
N PHE A 87 0.30 1.33 18.80
CA PHE A 87 1.32 1.62 17.78
C PHE A 87 1.93 3.00 17.92
N GLY A 88 1.12 4.03 18.20
CA GLY A 88 1.60 5.39 18.41
C GLY A 88 2.60 5.47 19.57
N ARG A 89 2.34 4.78 20.68
CA ARG A 89 3.30 4.71 21.81
C ARG A 89 4.60 4.00 21.45
N LEU A 90 4.52 2.87 20.74
CA LEU A 90 5.71 2.14 20.27
C LEU A 90 6.52 2.99 19.28
N ALA A 91 5.84 3.67 18.36
CA ALA A 91 6.43 4.57 17.38
C ALA A 91 7.19 5.73 18.06
N SER A 92 6.56 6.40 19.02
CA SER A 92 7.21 7.48 19.78
C SER A 92 8.46 6.97 20.51
N PHE A 93 8.38 5.80 21.16
CA PHE A 93 9.53 5.19 21.83
C PHE A 93 10.69 4.90 20.86
N LEU A 94 10.41 4.31 19.70
CA LEU A 94 11.44 4.03 18.68
C LEU A 94 12.07 5.32 18.13
N LEU A 95 11.26 6.36 17.94
CA LEU A 95 11.74 7.66 17.45
C LEU A 95 12.65 8.37 18.47
N GLU A 96 12.30 8.31 19.76
CA GLU A 96 13.13 8.83 20.85
C GLU A 96 14.46 8.08 20.94
N GLN A 97 14.44 6.75 20.79
CA GLN A 97 15.64 5.90 20.82
C GLN A 97 16.59 6.17 19.64
N GLU A 98 16.07 6.36 18.43
CA GLU A 98 16.86 6.76 17.24
C GLU A 98 17.54 8.12 17.42
N LEU A 99 16.84 9.07 18.06
CA LEU A 99 17.35 10.41 18.34
C LEU A 99 18.51 10.38 19.34
N GLU A 100 18.42 9.50 20.35
CA GLU A 100 19.46 9.31 21.38
C GLU A 100 20.68 8.55 20.87
N GLN A 101 20.50 7.60 19.95
CA GLN A 101 21.58 6.74 19.44
C GLN A 101 22.35 7.33 18.25
N GLY A 102 21.99 8.52 17.76
CA GLY A 102 22.70 9.18 16.66
C GLY A 102 22.68 8.34 15.39
N GLY A 103 21.48 7.93 14.97
CA GLY A 103 21.23 6.96 13.89
C GLY A 103 22.18 7.04 12.70
N GLN A 104 22.97 5.97 12.51
CA GLN A 104 23.94 5.79 11.43
C GLN A 104 23.32 5.73 10.01
N TYR A 105 21.99 5.80 9.89
CA TYR A 105 21.25 5.71 8.63
C TYR A 105 20.67 7.05 8.12
N SER A 106 20.94 8.18 8.78
CA SER A 106 20.45 9.49 8.33
C SER A 106 21.51 10.28 7.56
N GLN A 107 21.77 9.92 6.30
CA GLN A 107 22.39 10.87 5.34
C GLN A 107 21.36 11.65 4.51
N SER A 108 20.06 11.34 4.62
CA SER A 108 18.99 12.18 4.09
C SER A 108 18.04 12.56 5.21
N SER A 109 18.14 13.80 5.66
CA SER A 109 17.44 14.43 6.79
C SER A 109 15.91 14.58 6.62
N GLN A 110 15.24 13.69 5.88
CA GLN A 110 13.84 13.90 5.49
C GLN A 110 12.89 12.72 5.70
N VAL A 111 13.38 11.50 5.98
CA VAL A 111 12.50 10.34 6.21
C VAL A 111 13.06 9.47 7.33
N SER A 112 12.49 9.60 8.53
CA SER A 112 12.67 8.61 9.60
C SER A 112 11.77 7.42 9.29
N ASN A 113 12.33 6.34 8.74
CA ASN A 113 11.58 5.11 8.49
C ASN A 113 11.29 4.42 9.83
N LEU A 114 10.15 4.78 10.44
CA LEU A 114 9.69 4.19 11.70
C LEU A 114 9.44 2.67 11.60
N VAL A 115 9.19 2.20 10.38
CA VAL A 115 9.17 0.79 10.01
C VAL A 115 10.29 0.60 9.00
N ASP A 116 11.30 -0.19 9.35
CA ASP A 116 12.33 -0.59 8.40
C ASP A 116 11.70 -1.57 7.38
N PRO A 117 11.62 -1.20 6.09
CA PRO A 117 11.05 -2.07 5.05
C PRO A 117 11.81 -3.40 4.88
N LEU A 118 13.04 -3.48 5.40
CA LEU A 118 13.90 -4.66 5.39
C LEU A 118 13.87 -5.45 6.70
N LEU A 119 13.07 -5.04 7.70
CA LEU A 119 13.05 -5.72 9.00
C LEU A 119 12.49 -7.15 8.90
N PHE A 120 11.56 -7.37 7.98
CA PHE A 120 10.93 -8.68 7.72
C PHE A 120 10.77 -8.91 6.22
N PRO A 121 11.87 -9.07 5.47
CA PRO A 121 11.77 -9.26 4.03
C PRO A 121 11.30 -10.69 3.76
N LEU A 122 10.45 -10.84 2.75
CA LEU A 122 10.17 -12.15 2.17
C LEU A 122 11.39 -12.57 1.37
N VAL A 123 12.16 -13.52 1.90
CA VAL A 123 13.36 -14.07 1.24
C VAL A 123 13.00 -15.36 0.49
N TYR A 124 13.16 -15.34 -0.82
CA TYR A 124 12.83 -16.49 -1.67
C TYR A 124 13.73 -17.69 -1.37
N GLY A 125 13.16 -18.90 -1.36
CA GLY A 125 13.84 -20.13 -0.98
C GLY A 125 14.15 -20.27 0.51
N ARG A 126 13.66 -19.35 1.36
CA ARG A 126 13.86 -19.39 2.82
C ARG A 126 12.59 -19.07 3.62
N SER A 127 11.88 -18.01 3.25
CA SER A 127 10.69 -17.56 4.00
C SER A 127 9.52 -18.50 3.77
N LEU A 128 8.72 -18.73 4.80
CA LEU A 128 7.50 -19.52 4.71
C LEU A 128 6.34 -18.63 4.23
N VAL A 129 5.59 -19.13 3.26
CA VAL A 129 4.43 -18.46 2.66
C VAL A 129 3.28 -19.45 2.51
N LEU A 130 2.07 -18.92 2.55
CA LEU A 130 0.87 -19.69 2.23
C LEU A 130 0.67 -19.62 0.72
N GLY A 131 0.99 -20.71 0.02
CA GLY A 131 1.10 -20.74 -1.45
C GLY A 131 -0.22 -20.58 -2.20
N ASP A 132 -1.35 -20.78 -1.52
CA ASP A 132 -2.69 -20.95 -2.05
C ASP A 132 -3.63 -19.78 -1.73
N ARG A 133 -3.09 -18.60 -1.40
CA ARG A 133 -3.89 -17.42 -0.98
C ARG A 133 -4.89 -17.81 0.11
N GLY A 134 -4.38 -18.43 1.18
CA GLY A 134 -5.17 -18.88 2.31
C GLY A 134 -5.71 -17.72 3.17
N LYS A 135 -6.88 -17.93 3.78
CA LYS A 135 -7.38 -17.09 4.86
C LYS A 135 -6.61 -17.43 6.14
N VAL A 136 -6.00 -16.43 6.76
CA VAL A 136 -5.38 -16.58 8.07
C VAL A 136 -6.36 -16.08 9.12
N ASP A 137 -6.73 -16.95 10.06
CA ASP A 137 -7.54 -16.53 11.20
C ASP A 137 -6.73 -15.58 12.11
N LEU A 138 -7.31 -14.44 12.47
CA LEU A 138 -6.67 -13.45 13.32
C LEU A 138 -6.34 -14.03 14.70
N HIS A 139 -7.18 -14.92 15.22
CA HIS A 139 -7.00 -15.53 16.54
C HIS A 139 -6.06 -16.74 16.52
N ASN A 140 -5.82 -17.33 15.34
CA ASN A 140 -4.94 -18.48 15.15
C ASN A 140 -3.94 -18.28 13.99
N MET A 141 -3.27 -17.12 13.99
CA MET A 141 -2.29 -16.81 12.95
C MET A 141 -1.18 -17.86 12.91
N LEU A 142 -0.63 -18.24 14.06
CA LEU A 142 0.50 -19.18 14.14
C LEU A 142 0.11 -20.60 13.72
N GLY A 143 -1.11 -21.05 14.05
CA GLY A 143 -1.58 -22.37 13.61
C GLY A 143 -1.77 -22.46 12.09
N SER A 144 -2.04 -21.33 11.44
CA SER A 144 -2.17 -21.26 9.98
C SER A 144 -0.84 -21.50 9.26
N TYR A 145 0.31 -21.38 9.94
CA TYR A 145 1.64 -21.64 9.35
C TYR A 145 1.99 -23.13 9.23
N ASN A 146 1.18 -24.04 9.79
CA ASN A 146 1.44 -25.48 9.69
C ASN A 146 1.46 -25.98 8.23
N ASP A 147 0.67 -25.35 7.36
CA ASP A 147 0.58 -25.66 5.94
C ASP A 147 1.46 -24.74 5.06
N ALA A 148 2.30 -23.92 5.68
CA ALA A 148 3.13 -22.98 4.93
C ALA A 148 4.26 -23.71 4.18
N ALA A 149 4.47 -23.31 2.94
CA ALA A 149 5.54 -23.79 2.09
C ALA A 149 6.67 -22.77 2.02
N VAL A 150 7.88 -23.23 1.71
CA VAL A 150 8.99 -22.32 1.42
C VAL A 150 8.67 -21.54 0.14
N ALA A 151 8.81 -20.22 0.20
CA ALA A 151 8.62 -19.32 -0.94
C ALA A 151 9.47 -19.80 -2.12
N PRO A 152 8.89 -19.96 -3.32
CA PRO A 152 9.63 -20.44 -4.47
C PRO A 152 10.77 -19.49 -4.82
N LYS A 153 11.91 -20.04 -5.26
CA LYS A 153 12.98 -19.22 -5.82
C LYS A 153 12.53 -18.67 -7.16
N HIS A 154 12.71 -17.37 -7.37
CA HIS A 154 12.52 -16.78 -8.69
C HIS A 154 13.76 -17.00 -9.55
N PHE A 155 13.54 -17.21 -10.84
CA PHE A 155 14.61 -17.22 -11.81
C PHE A 155 15.20 -15.82 -11.92
N ASP A 156 16.50 -15.71 -11.70
CA ASP A 156 17.21 -14.44 -11.81
C ASP A 156 17.72 -14.22 -13.23
N GLY A 157 16.89 -13.60 -14.06
CA GLY A 157 17.22 -13.27 -15.46
C GLY A 157 18.37 -12.27 -15.63
N ARG A 158 18.98 -11.79 -14.55
CA ARG A 158 20.18 -10.93 -14.61
C ARG A 158 21.46 -11.74 -14.89
N PHE A 159 21.50 -13.01 -14.49
CA PHE A 159 22.71 -13.85 -14.62
C PHE A 159 22.95 -14.37 -16.05
N ASP A 160 21.93 -14.39 -16.90
CA ASP A 160 22.01 -14.88 -18.30
C ASP A 160 21.96 -13.76 -19.35
N SER A 161 22.18 -12.50 -18.94
CA SER A 161 22.25 -11.38 -19.89
C SER A 161 23.70 -11.06 -20.25
N ASP A 162 24.10 -11.42 -21.46
CA ASP A 162 25.42 -11.09 -22.04
C ASP A 162 25.74 -9.58 -21.95
N ILE A 163 24.71 -8.75 -22.03
CA ILE A 163 24.82 -7.28 -21.97
C ILE A 163 25.27 -6.84 -20.56
N VAL A 164 24.81 -7.54 -19.54
CA VAL A 164 25.01 -7.19 -18.13
C VAL A 164 26.35 -7.71 -17.64
N GLN A 165 26.71 -8.93 -18.05
CA GLN A 165 28.05 -9.47 -17.81
C GLN A 165 29.13 -8.53 -18.35
N LYS A 166 28.98 -8.07 -19.61
CA LYS A 166 29.88 -7.07 -20.21
C LYS A 166 29.91 -5.74 -19.47
N SER A 167 28.79 -5.32 -18.89
CA SER A 167 28.71 -4.06 -18.14
C SER A 167 29.39 -4.16 -16.77
N ILE A 168 29.19 -5.27 -16.05
CA ILE A 168 29.87 -5.55 -14.77
C ILE A 168 31.37 -5.65 -14.97
N GLU A 169 31.83 -6.38 -16.00
CA GLU A 169 33.25 -6.51 -16.34
C GLU A 169 33.90 -5.16 -16.70
N LYS A 170 33.15 -4.26 -17.35
CA LYS A 170 33.65 -2.95 -17.76
C LYS A 170 33.71 -1.93 -16.62
N TYR A 171 32.72 -1.94 -15.73
CA TYR A 171 32.56 -0.88 -14.72
C TYR A 171 32.85 -1.33 -13.28
N ASN A 172 33.06 -2.63 -13.02
CA ASN A 172 33.33 -3.20 -11.70
C ASN A 172 32.25 -2.96 -10.63
N TYR A 173 31.02 -2.62 -11.05
CA TYR A 173 29.85 -2.60 -10.17
C TYR A 173 28.61 -3.09 -10.93
N ALA A 174 27.67 -3.69 -10.19
CA ALA A 174 26.35 -3.97 -10.74
C ALA A 174 25.66 -2.64 -11.01
N PRO A 175 25.24 -2.36 -12.25
CA PRO A 175 24.80 -1.02 -12.57
C PRO A 175 23.42 -0.74 -11.93
N GLU A 176 23.41 0.15 -10.94
CA GLU A 176 22.19 0.65 -10.32
C GLU A 176 21.43 1.50 -11.35
N GLY A 177 20.25 1.03 -11.74
CA GLY A 177 19.34 1.80 -12.61
C GLY A 177 19.81 1.94 -14.06
N VAL A 178 20.07 0.83 -14.76
CA VAL A 178 20.37 0.90 -16.20
C VAL A 178 19.11 1.26 -17.00
N SER A 179 19.23 2.30 -17.82
CA SER A 179 18.49 2.49 -19.07
C SER A 179 18.87 1.37 -20.06
N CYS A 180 18.58 0.12 -19.72
CA CYS A 180 18.79 -1.03 -20.59
C CYS A 180 17.50 -1.25 -21.39
N GLU A 181 17.60 -1.65 -22.65
CA GLU A 181 16.46 -2.02 -23.50
C GLU A 181 15.62 -3.18 -22.94
N SER A 182 16.07 -3.82 -21.84
CA SER A 182 15.27 -4.72 -21.01
C SER A 182 15.11 -4.22 -19.55
N PRO A 183 14.40 -3.10 -19.29
CA PRO A 183 14.30 -2.50 -17.95
C PRO A 183 13.56 -3.39 -16.94
N ARG A 184 12.79 -4.38 -17.41
CA ARG A 184 11.96 -5.23 -16.55
C ARG A 184 12.79 -6.14 -15.65
N LEU A 185 13.97 -6.59 -16.09
CA LEU A 185 14.79 -7.55 -15.33
C LEU A 185 15.48 -6.94 -14.10
N TYR A 186 15.55 -5.61 -14.01
CA TYR A 186 16.28 -4.89 -12.95
C TYR A 186 15.37 -4.14 -11.98
N ARG A 187 14.05 -4.17 -12.19
CA ARG A 187 13.10 -3.47 -11.32
C ARG A 187 12.75 -4.24 -10.05
N TRP A 188 13.07 -5.54 -10.00
CA TRP A 188 12.73 -6.41 -8.89
C TRP A 188 13.91 -7.31 -8.51
N SER A 189 14.05 -7.58 -7.22
CA SER A 189 15.04 -8.53 -6.69
C SER A 189 14.51 -9.96 -6.81
N SER A 190 15.33 -10.86 -7.35
CA SER A 190 15.04 -12.30 -7.42
C SER A 190 15.32 -13.01 -6.09
N ASN A 191 15.88 -12.30 -5.11
CA ASN A 191 16.32 -12.85 -3.81
C ASN A 191 15.34 -12.53 -2.67
N TYR A 192 14.70 -11.37 -2.72
CA TYR A 192 13.80 -10.93 -1.65
C TYR A 192 12.76 -9.90 -2.12
N GLN A 193 11.69 -9.74 -1.36
CA GLN A 193 10.68 -8.70 -1.50
C GLN A 193 10.45 -7.99 -0.15
N CYS A 194 10.41 -6.66 -0.15
CA CYS A 194 10.04 -5.86 1.03
C CYS A 194 8.51 -5.86 1.19
N LEU A 195 8.03 -5.97 2.44
CA LEU A 195 6.60 -5.88 2.77
C LEU A 195 6.11 -4.41 2.74
N PRO A 196 4.81 -4.14 2.48
CA PRO A 196 3.67 -5.06 2.52
C PRO A 196 3.35 -5.74 1.17
N CYS A 197 2.94 -7.01 1.25
CA CYS A 197 2.48 -7.84 0.13
C CYS A 197 0.99 -7.58 -0.22
N GLU A 198 0.64 -7.93 -1.45
CA GLU A 198 -0.70 -7.86 -2.05
C GLU A 198 -1.78 -8.55 -1.18
N VAL A 199 -2.62 -7.77 -0.50
CA VAL A 199 -3.82 -8.25 0.21
C VAL A 199 -5.08 -7.89 -0.57
N GLY A 200 -6.02 -8.84 -0.68
CA GLY A 200 -7.30 -8.67 -1.37
C GLY A 200 -8.48 -9.09 -0.48
N PHE A 201 -9.63 -8.43 -0.64
CA PHE A 201 -10.87 -8.81 0.04
C PHE A 201 -11.56 -9.93 -0.75
N LEU A 202 -12.20 -10.86 -0.04
CA LEU A 202 -12.98 -11.93 -0.65
C LEU A 202 -14.46 -11.56 -0.62
N GLU A 203 -15.11 -11.71 -1.77
CA GLU A 203 -16.47 -11.28 -2.13
C GLU A 203 -16.57 -9.85 -2.65
N GLU A 204 -16.49 -9.68 -3.98
CA GLU A 204 -17.15 -8.56 -4.68
C GLU A 204 -17.64 -8.97 -6.07
N SER A 205 -18.94 -8.79 -6.30
CA SER A 205 -19.43 -8.30 -7.58
C SER A 205 -18.82 -6.92 -7.78
N GLY A 206 -17.68 -6.88 -8.47
CA GLY A 206 -17.05 -5.61 -8.84
C GLY A 206 -18.05 -4.72 -9.57
N THR A 207 -17.86 -3.41 -9.44
CA THR A 207 -18.60 -2.45 -10.27
C THR A 207 -18.15 -2.70 -11.71
N GLU A 208 -18.95 -3.41 -12.51
CA GLU A 208 -18.72 -3.52 -13.95
C GLU A 208 -18.63 -2.10 -14.51
N MET A 209 -17.52 -1.83 -15.21
CA MET A 209 -17.26 -0.57 -15.91
C MET A 209 -18.26 -0.32 -17.04
#